data_AF-A0A2V6LNS2-F1
#
_entry.id   AF-A0A2V6LNS2-F1
#
_cell.length_a   1.000
_cell.length_b   1.000
_cell.length_c   1.000
_cell.angle_alpha   90.00
_cell.angle_beta   90.00
_cell.angle_gamma   90.00
#
_symmetry.space_group_name_H-M   'P 1'
#
loop_
_entity.id
_entity.type
_entity.pdbx_description
1 polymer ?
#
loop_
_entity_poly.entity_id
_entity_poly.type
_entity_poly.pdbx_seq_one_letter_code
_entity_poly.pdbx_strand_id
1 'polypeptide(L)'
;MIPTNVKRPRNVDWKRAAAILYGDWGTSKAYVIGLAFAVAGYSSFCLIAAMCVLTALVGINYMIICRLYPDGGGVYAAVRHRSEVISIVGAFLLIADYLVTAAISALSAFQYLGVPHPEKFAALSILIIGLLNLLGPKQTGGLAFLISVPTALVVVILGLFSLPHLGQAFAHLQPLHGTFGQNWAAFVGIVLALSGVEAIANATGVMKLDPGSTDAQPCVIKTSTPAILIVMIEVCFFTALFGLAAHALNGLQVVNGDVNAPGAEGVRDYMLRYMGQIFLGGALGPAFGHLFAVVVSVVFAFLLLSASNTAIVDLIMIQFLMGRDRELPGIFHRLNKWGVPNLAAVLATVVPMALVIFVKDMAGLADLYAVGVVGAIATNLGATSTDRKLSIKTWERSLMLGTFLVMAAIEISLLVDKPNARYFAVTILAVGLILRGLVQERLCAVRGTGRTLDFALREARKTGSRLYLLFVREQPFMTEQDSKRKWQEDPEASTVFAEAKEKSASDQPPLFCYAVSPSAAETIVDVAATVGASRLILGAPQRSALMKLLRGNVIREVSDSLPEEIDLLVYA
;
A
#
# COMPACT_ATOMS: atom_id res chain seq x y z
N MET A 1 -17.51 -4.03 -15.34
CA MET A 1 -17.54 -4.35 -13.89
C MET A 1 -18.51 -5.49 -13.65
N ILE A 2 -18.06 -6.69 -13.26
CA ILE A 2 -18.96 -7.71 -12.71
C ILE A 2 -19.43 -7.18 -11.34
N PRO A 3 -20.74 -6.96 -11.11
CA PRO A 3 -21.23 -6.50 -9.83
C PRO A 3 -21.19 -7.67 -8.84
N THR A 4 -20.04 -7.89 -8.20
CA THR A 4 -20.04 -8.61 -6.93
C THR A 4 -20.63 -7.64 -5.91
N ASN A 5 -21.92 -7.81 -5.59
CA ASN A 5 -22.69 -7.07 -4.57
C ASN A 5 -22.14 -7.18 -3.13
N VAL A 6 -20.88 -7.58 -2.96
CA VAL A 6 -20.22 -7.75 -1.67
C VAL A 6 -19.17 -6.65 -1.53
N LYS A 7 -19.62 -5.40 -1.31
CA LYS A 7 -18.74 -4.33 -0.82
C LYS A 7 -18.44 -4.57 0.66
N ARG A 8 -17.25 -4.19 1.11
CA ARG A 8 -16.91 -4.25 2.54
C ARG A 8 -17.86 -3.34 3.32
N PRO A 9 -18.32 -3.74 4.52
CA PRO A 9 -19.21 -2.92 5.31
C PRO A 9 -18.51 -1.62 5.73
N ARG A 10 -19.15 -0.48 5.44
CA ARG A 10 -18.70 0.86 5.83
C ARG A 10 -19.02 1.16 7.31
N ASN A 11 -18.31 0.51 8.23
CA ASN A 11 -18.61 0.54 9.66
C ASN A 11 -17.58 1.31 10.53
N VAL A 12 -16.55 1.91 9.92
CA VAL A 12 -15.52 2.67 10.63
C VAL A 12 -15.97 4.11 10.80
N ASP A 13 -16.20 4.54 12.04
CA ASP A 13 -16.47 5.95 12.36
C ASP A 13 -15.17 6.74 12.51
N TRP A 14 -15.29 8.07 12.65
CA TRP A 14 -14.12 8.95 12.71
C TRP A 14 -13.20 8.65 13.89
N LYS A 15 -13.73 8.16 15.02
CA LYS A 15 -12.95 7.82 16.22
C LYS A 15 -12.11 6.58 15.99
N ARG A 16 -12.68 5.55 15.38
CA ARG A 16 -11.96 4.34 14.99
C ARG A 16 -10.97 4.63 13.86
N ALA A 17 -11.34 5.45 12.88
CA ALA A 17 -10.44 5.91 11.82
C ALA A 17 -9.25 6.67 12.41
N ALA A 18 -9.49 7.58 13.36
CA ALA A 18 -8.45 8.30 14.09
C ALA A 18 -7.55 7.35 14.88
N ALA A 19 -8.12 6.33 15.55
CA ALA A 19 -7.32 5.35 16.28
C ALA A 19 -6.44 4.48 15.38
N ILE A 20 -6.95 4.07 14.21
CA ILE A 20 -6.18 3.33 13.20
C ILE A 20 -5.04 4.22 12.66
N LEU A 21 -5.37 5.46 12.27
CA LEU A 21 -4.39 6.43 11.80
C LEU A 21 -3.35 6.75 12.88
N TYR A 22 -3.77 6.89 14.14
CA TYR A 22 -2.86 7.12 15.27
C TYR A 22 -1.95 5.91 15.52
N GLY A 23 -2.47 4.70 15.34
CA GLY A 23 -1.69 3.48 15.46
C GLY A 23 -0.50 3.46 14.51
N ASP A 24 -0.65 4.01 13.30
CA ASP A 24 0.42 4.09 12.31
C ASP A 24 1.20 5.42 12.43
N TRP A 25 0.54 6.53 12.14
CA TRP A 25 1.15 7.87 12.12
C TRP A 25 1.64 8.35 13.50
N GLY A 26 0.96 7.94 14.58
CA GLY A 26 1.34 8.28 15.94
C GLY A 26 2.67 7.66 16.38
N THR A 27 3.06 6.52 15.80
CA THR A 27 4.35 5.88 16.08
C THR A 27 5.54 6.70 15.62
N SER A 28 5.35 7.65 14.70
CA SER A 28 6.40 8.53 14.18
C SER A 28 7.28 9.16 15.27
N LYS A 29 6.66 9.57 16.37
CA LYS A 29 7.33 10.16 17.53
C LYS A 29 8.37 9.24 18.15
N ALA A 30 8.14 7.93 18.11
CA ALA A 30 9.00 6.94 18.76
C ALA A 30 10.41 6.91 18.16
N TYR A 31 10.52 7.22 16.87
CA TYR A 31 11.75 7.05 16.12
C TYR A 31 12.31 8.35 15.53
N VAL A 32 11.47 9.30 15.12
CA VAL A 32 11.93 10.55 14.47
C VAL A 32 12.81 11.39 15.38
N ILE A 33 12.49 11.46 16.67
CA ILE A 33 13.20 12.35 17.61
C ILE A 33 14.64 11.87 17.81
N GLY A 34 14.82 10.56 18.07
CA GLY A 34 16.14 9.97 18.22
C GLY A 34 16.94 10.04 16.93
N LEU A 35 16.33 9.72 15.79
CA LEU A 35 16.97 9.79 14.48
C LEU A 35 17.42 11.22 14.13
N ALA A 36 16.59 12.22 14.39
CA ALA A 36 16.94 13.62 14.17
C ALA A 36 18.11 14.07 15.05
N PHE A 37 18.16 13.61 16.30
CA PHE A 37 19.30 13.86 17.18
C PHE A 37 20.57 13.12 16.71
N ALA A 38 20.44 11.91 16.17
CA ALA A 38 21.56 11.16 15.60
C ALA A 38 22.19 11.88 14.39
N VAL A 39 21.37 12.57 13.60
CA VAL A 39 21.81 13.24 12.37
C VAL A 39 22.35 14.65 12.63
N ALA A 40 21.72 15.41 13.53
CA ALA A 40 22.00 16.84 13.71
C ALA A 40 22.30 17.26 15.17
N GLY A 41 22.33 16.32 16.11
CA GLY A 41 22.60 16.59 17.52
C GLY A 41 21.68 17.67 18.10
N TYR A 42 22.28 18.62 18.81
CA TYR A 42 21.60 19.78 19.41
C TYR A 42 21.12 20.84 18.39
N SER A 43 21.36 20.65 17.09
CA SER A 43 20.78 21.45 16.00
C SER A 43 19.52 20.81 15.40
N SER A 44 19.09 19.66 15.91
CA SER A 44 18.03 18.83 15.31
C SER A 44 16.63 19.46 15.35
N PHE A 45 16.35 20.36 16.31
CA PHE A 45 15.02 20.95 16.48
C PHE A 45 14.50 21.66 15.22
N CYS A 46 15.34 22.43 14.52
CA CYS A 46 14.91 23.14 13.31
C CYS A 46 14.47 22.16 12.21
N LEU A 47 15.13 21.01 12.08
CA LEU A 47 14.76 19.96 11.13
C LEU A 47 13.44 19.30 11.53
N ILE A 48 13.26 19.00 12.83
CA ILE A 48 12.02 18.43 13.37
C ILE A 48 10.86 19.39 13.14
N ALA A 49 11.03 20.69 13.41
CA ALA A 49 10.00 21.70 13.20
C ALA A 49 9.61 21.81 11.72
N ALA A 50 10.60 21.82 10.81
CA ALA A 50 10.35 21.78 9.38
C ALA A 50 9.61 20.49 8.96
N MET A 51 9.95 19.35 9.58
CA MET A 51 9.31 18.07 9.30
C MET A 51 7.86 18.06 9.78
N CYS A 52 7.56 18.65 10.94
CA CYS A 52 6.18 18.84 11.41
C CYS A 52 5.37 19.73 10.44
N VAL A 53 5.98 20.77 9.86
CA VAL A 53 5.32 21.58 8.83
C VAL A 53 5.01 20.75 7.59
N LEU A 54 5.99 19.99 7.08
CA LEU A 54 5.78 19.10 5.92
C LEU A 54 4.70 18.05 6.22
N THR A 55 4.73 17.45 7.40
CA THR A 55 3.74 16.48 7.90
C THR A 55 2.34 17.08 7.92
N ALA A 56 2.19 18.33 8.39
CA ALA A 56 0.92 19.03 8.37
C ALA A 56 0.44 19.34 6.94
N LEU A 57 1.34 19.76 6.04
CA LEU A 57 1.02 20.00 4.63
C LEU A 57 0.52 18.73 3.95
N VAL A 58 1.22 17.61 4.15
CA VAL A 58 0.80 16.29 3.65
C VAL A 58 -0.57 15.92 4.22
N GLY A 59 -0.78 16.03 5.54
CA GLY A 59 -2.09 15.77 6.15
C GLY A 59 -3.22 16.59 5.54
N ILE A 60 -2.99 17.89 5.29
CA ILE A 60 -3.98 18.76 4.62
C ILE A 60 -4.29 18.28 3.20
N ASN A 61 -3.28 17.89 2.43
CA ASN A 61 -3.50 17.33 1.10
C ASN A 61 -4.27 16.02 1.14
N TYR A 62 -4.05 15.17 2.15
CA TYR A 62 -4.77 13.90 2.29
C TYR A 62 -6.22 14.08 2.73
N MET A 63 -6.57 15.17 3.44
CA MET A 63 -7.97 15.55 3.63
C MET A 63 -8.66 15.84 2.29
N ILE A 64 -7.95 16.47 1.35
CA ILE A 64 -8.46 16.75 0.00
C ILE A 64 -8.56 15.45 -0.81
N ILE A 65 -7.54 14.58 -0.77
CA ILE A 65 -7.56 13.27 -1.44
C ILE A 65 -8.72 12.41 -0.94
N CYS A 66 -8.90 12.26 0.38
CA CYS A 66 -9.99 11.46 0.93
C CYS A 66 -11.38 11.98 0.55
N ARG A 67 -11.51 13.29 0.35
CA ARG A 67 -12.73 13.91 -0.18
C ARG A 67 -12.98 13.56 -1.65
N LEU A 68 -11.93 13.54 -2.46
CA LEU A 68 -12.01 13.26 -3.90
C LEU A 68 -12.19 11.77 -4.19
N TYR A 69 -11.64 10.90 -3.33
CA TYR A 69 -11.55 9.45 -3.55
C TYR A 69 -12.13 8.66 -2.35
N PRO A 70 -13.47 8.70 -2.17
CA PRO A 70 -14.18 8.08 -1.03
C PRO A 70 -14.24 6.54 -1.08
N ASP A 71 -13.94 5.91 -2.22
CA ASP A 71 -13.91 4.44 -2.42
C ASP A 71 -12.48 3.87 -2.47
N GLY A 72 -11.47 4.69 -2.18
CA GLY A 72 -10.06 4.29 -2.15
C GLY A 72 -9.16 5.48 -2.45
N GLY A 73 -8.70 6.17 -1.41
CA GLY A 73 -7.88 7.38 -1.54
C GLY A 73 -6.38 7.12 -1.68
N GLY A 74 -5.94 5.88 -1.48
CA GLY A 74 -4.53 5.52 -1.65
C GLY A 74 -4.08 5.65 -3.09
N VAL A 75 -2.76 5.81 -3.27
CA VAL A 75 -2.13 6.11 -4.56
C VAL A 75 -2.57 5.18 -5.71
N TYR A 76 -2.78 3.90 -5.44
CA TYR A 76 -3.20 2.94 -6.47
C TYR A 76 -4.57 3.28 -7.05
N ALA A 77 -5.58 3.45 -6.19
CA ALA A 77 -6.95 3.72 -6.62
C ALA A 77 -7.11 5.17 -7.12
N ALA A 78 -6.48 6.14 -6.47
CA ALA A 78 -6.57 7.55 -6.82
C ALA A 78 -5.94 7.89 -8.18
N VAL A 79 -4.93 7.14 -8.64
CA VAL A 79 -4.21 7.43 -9.89
C VAL A 79 -4.69 6.58 -11.07
N ARG A 80 -5.42 5.49 -10.82
CA ARG A 80 -5.77 4.48 -11.84
C ARG A 80 -6.55 5.06 -13.02
N HIS A 81 -7.49 5.98 -12.79
CA HIS A 81 -8.28 6.61 -13.85
C HIS A 81 -7.46 7.50 -14.80
N ARG A 82 -6.25 7.90 -14.38
CA ARG A 82 -5.33 8.73 -15.17
C ARG A 82 -4.33 7.89 -15.94
N SER A 83 -3.70 6.93 -15.27
CA SER A 83 -2.71 6.05 -15.87
C SER A 83 -2.54 4.79 -15.04
N GLU A 84 -2.77 3.64 -15.66
CA GLU A 84 -2.51 2.34 -15.06
C GLU A 84 -1.04 2.18 -14.68
N VAL A 85 -0.11 2.58 -15.55
CA VAL A 85 1.33 2.45 -15.29
C VAL A 85 1.74 3.25 -14.05
N ILE A 86 1.31 4.51 -13.94
CA ILE A 86 1.66 5.37 -12.79
C ILE A 86 0.99 4.84 -11.51
N SER A 87 -0.27 4.38 -11.61
CA SER A 87 -0.98 3.74 -10.51
C SER A 87 -0.23 2.50 -9.98
N ILE A 88 0.31 1.68 -10.87
CA ILE A 88 1.07 0.47 -10.52
C ILE A 88 2.42 0.80 -9.91
N VAL A 89 3.14 1.78 -10.46
CA VAL A 89 4.39 2.29 -9.85
C VAL A 89 4.10 2.78 -8.43
N GLY A 90 3.05 3.58 -8.25
CA GLY A 90 2.60 4.03 -6.94
C GLY A 90 2.24 2.87 -5.99
N ALA A 91 1.55 1.85 -6.50
CA ALA A 91 1.19 0.67 -5.71
C ALA A 91 2.41 -0.14 -5.25
N PHE A 92 3.42 -0.31 -6.11
CA PHE A 92 4.64 -1.02 -5.73
C PHE A 92 5.51 -0.21 -4.77
N LEU A 93 5.54 1.12 -4.89
CA LEU A 93 6.16 2.00 -3.89
C LEU A 93 5.44 1.91 -2.54
N LEU A 94 4.10 1.83 -2.56
CA LEU A 94 3.29 1.63 -1.37
C LEU A 94 3.48 0.22 -0.76
N ILE A 95 3.64 -0.82 -1.58
CA ILE A 95 4.03 -2.16 -1.12
C ILE A 95 5.42 -2.11 -0.46
N ALA A 96 6.38 -1.41 -1.09
CA ALA A 96 7.72 -1.23 -0.52
C ALA A 96 7.67 -0.54 0.84
N ASP A 97 6.89 0.55 0.95
CA ASP A 97 6.61 1.25 2.20
C ASP A 97 6.09 0.27 3.26
N TYR A 98 4.93 -0.37 3.03
CA TYR A 98 4.34 -1.24 4.05
C TYR A 98 5.20 -2.44 4.45
N LEU A 99 5.99 -3.00 3.52
CA LEU A 99 6.95 -4.06 3.85
C LEU A 99 7.96 -3.57 4.90
N VAL A 100 8.45 -2.36 4.73
CA VAL A 100 9.41 -1.75 5.64
C VAL A 100 8.73 -1.23 6.90
N THR A 101 7.51 -0.68 6.84
CA THR A 101 6.70 -0.31 8.02
C THR A 101 6.53 -1.49 8.96
N ALA A 102 6.11 -2.64 8.42
CA ALA A 102 5.94 -3.85 9.21
C ALA A 102 7.23 -4.29 9.92
N ALA A 103 8.36 -4.17 9.23
CA ALA A 103 9.69 -4.50 9.75
C ALA A 103 10.18 -3.50 10.81
N ILE A 104 10.20 -2.21 10.48
CA ILE A 104 10.75 -1.15 11.34
C ILE A 104 9.93 -0.98 12.62
N SER A 105 8.60 -1.04 12.54
CA SER A 105 7.75 -0.93 13.72
C SER A 105 7.93 -2.14 14.65
N ALA A 106 8.01 -3.36 14.11
CA ALA A 106 8.28 -4.54 14.93
C ALA A 106 9.66 -4.48 15.60
N LEU A 107 10.71 -4.09 14.86
CA LEU A 107 12.06 -3.93 15.43
C LEU A 107 12.08 -2.90 16.56
N SER A 108 11.51 -1.72 16.29
CA SER A 108 11.42 -0.62 17.27
C SER A 108 10.69 -1.04 18.54
N ALA A 109 9.63 -1.85 18.42
CA ALA A 109 8.88 -2.32 19.58
C ALA A 109 9.76 -3.07 20.58
N PHE A 110 10.64 -3.94 20.08
CA PHE A 110 11.54 -4.74 20.91
C PHE A 110 12.78 -3.96 21.37
N GLN A 111 13.21 -2.95 20.61
CA GLN A 111 14.22 -1.99 21.06
C GLN A 111 13.70 -1.16 22.26
N TYR A 112 12.44 -0.72 22.21
CA TYR A 112 11.78 -0.06 23.35
C TYR A 112 11.71 -0.95 24.60
N LEU A 113 11.38 -2.23 24.42
CA LEU A 113 11.38 -3.21 25.52
C LEU A 113 12.78 -3.52 26.06
N GLY A 114 13.84 -3.24 25.30
CA GLY A 114 15.22 -3.48 25.69
C GLY A 114 15.57 -4.97 25.78
N VAL A 115 14.95 -5.82 24.94
CA VAL A 115 15.26 -7.26 24.90
C VAL A 115 16.56 -7.53 24.15
N PRO A 116 17.31 -8.60 24.51
CA PRO A 116 18.47 -9.01 23.73
C PRO A 116 18.03 -9.51 22.35
N HIS A 117 18.79 -9.19 21.30
CA HIS A 117 18.49 -9.56 19.91
C HIS A 117 17.06 -9.16 19.47
N PRO A 118 16.73 -7.86 19.47
CA PRO A 118 15.39 -7.37 19.13
C PRO A 118 14.91 -7.83 17.74
N GLU A 119 15.83 -8.05 16.80
CA GLU A 119 15.55 -8.53 15.45
C GLU A 119 14.87 -9.91 15.42
N LYS A 120 15.23 -10.81 16.35
CA LYS A 120 14.65 -12.16 16.41
C LYS A 120 13.24 -12.13 16.98
N PHE A 121 13.02 -11.32 18.02
CA PHE A 121 11.71 -11.12 18.60
C PHE A 121 10.76 -10.40 17.63
N ALA A 122 11.26 -9.41 16.90
CA ALA A 122 10.53 -8.72 15.85
C ALA A 122 10.13 -9.66 14.70
N ALA A 123 11.04 -10.52 14.24
CA ALA A 123 10.72 -11.53 13.24
C ALA A 123 9.63 -12.50 13.73
N LEU A 124 9.73 -12.97 14.97
CA LEU A 124 8.73 -13.84 15.58
C LEU A 124 7.38 -13.14 15.74
N SER A 125 7.34 -11.87 16.13
CA SER A 125 6.09 -11.12 16.26
C SER A 125 5.42 -10.89 14.92
N ILE A 126 6.18 -10.55 13.86
CA ILE A 126 5.66 -10.43 12.49
C ILE A 126 5.02 -11.75 12.06
N LEU A 127 5.69 -12.88 12.31
CA LEU A 127 5.16 -14.20 12.00
C LEU A 127 3.83 -14.46 12.74
N ILE A 128 3.77 -14.19 14.04
CA ILE A 128 2.56 -14.37 14.84
C ILE A 128 1.42 -13.48 14.32
N ILE A 129 1.70 -12.19 14.08
CA ILE A 129 0.72 -11.24 13.55
C ILE A 129 0.20 -11.68 12.18
N GLY A 130 1.10 -12.12 11.29
CA GLY A 130 0.75 -12.65 9.98
C GLY A 130 -0.14 -13.90 10.05
N LEU A 131 0.21 -14.84 10.94
CA LEU A 131 -0.60 -16.05 11.19
C LEU A 131 -1.99 -15.72 11.74
N LEU A 132 -2.09 -14.74 12.64
CA LEU A 132 -3.38 -14.27 13.16
C LEU A 132 -4.24 -13.64 12.04
N ASN A 133 -3.63 -12.85 11.16
CA ASN A 133 -4.33 -12.23 10.03
C ASN A 133 -4.83 -13.25 8.98
N LEU A 134 -4.25 -14.46 8.90
CA LEU A 134 -4.77 -15.54 8.05
C LEU A 134 -6.15 -16.06 8.49
N LEU A 135 -6.51 -15.89 9.76
CA LEU A 135 -7.81 -16.30 10.32
C LEU A 135 -8.95 -15.30 10.03
N GLY A 136 -8.65 -14.22 9.30
CA GLY A 136 -9.58 -13.15 8.97
C GLY A 136 -9.39 -11.91 9.84
N PRO A 137 -9.64 -10.70 9.29
CA PRO A 137 -9.40 -9.42 9.99
C PRO A 137 -10.43 -9.11 11.09
N LYS A 138 -11.01 -10.12 11.74
CA LYS A 138 -12.03 -9.92 12.76
C LYS A 138 -11.35 -9.30 13.99
N GLN A 139 -11.72 -8.05 14.28
CA GLN A 139 -11.36 -7.25 15.47
C GLN A 139 -10.08 -6.39 15.43
N THR A 140 -9.37 -6.27 14.30
CA THR A 140 -8.13 -5.44 14.23
C THR A 140 -8.37 -3.96 14.57
N GLY A 141 -9.46 -3.36 14.08
CA GLY A 141 -9.80 -1.97 14.40
C GLY A 141 -10.20 -1.71 15.86
N GLY A 142 -10.69 -2.73 16.57
CA GLY A 142 -10.99 -2.64 18.01
C GLY A 142 -9.73 -2.66 18.86
N LEU A 143 -8.75 -3.49 18.48
CA LEU A 143 -7.44 -3.56 19.12
C LEU A 143 -6.65 -2.26 18.96
N ALA A 144 -6.67 -1.64 17.77
CA ALA A 144 -6.03 -0.35 17.55
C ALA A 144 -6.56 0.74 18.50
N PHE A 145 -7.89 0.80 18.70
CA PHE A 145 -8.49 1.74 19.64
C PHE A 145 -8.05 1.51 21.10
N LEU A 146 -7.97 0.25 21.54
CA LEU A 146 -7.53 -0.10 22.88
C LEU A 146 -6.07 0.28 23.16
N ILE A 147 -5.22 0.33 22.14
CA ILE A 147 -3.79 0.65 22.25
C ILE A 147 -3.53 2.16 22.12
N SER A 148 -4.28 2.85 21.24
CA SER A 148 -4.08 4.28 20.98
C SER A 148 -4.43 5.17 22.17
N VAL A 149 -5.44 4.81 22.98
CA VAL A 149 -5.85 5.64 24.15
C VAL A 149 -4.79 5.67 25.26
N PRO A 150 -4.26 4.52 25.76
CA PRO A 150 -3.15 4.53 26.72
C PRO A 150 -1.92 5.27 26.19
N THR A 151 -1.63 5.13 24.89
CA THR A 151 -0.51 5.83 24.26
C THR A 151 -0.69 7.33 24.31
N ALA A 152 -1.85 7.85 23.90
CA ALA A 152 -2.14 9.28 23.96
C ALA A 152 -2.02 9.81 25.40
N LEU A 153 -2.46 9.04 26.41
CA LEU A 153 -2.30 9.42 27.82
C LEU A 153 -0.83 9.51 28.24
N VAL A 154 -0.01 8.51 27.88
CA VAL A 154 1.43 8.51 28.16
C VAL A 154 2.12 9.70 27.48
N VAL A 155 1.76 9.99 26.23
CA VAL A 155 2.27 11.15 25.49
C VAL A 155 1.89 12.47 26.17
N VAL A 156 0.63 12.63 26.59
CA VAL A 156 0.19 13.83 27.32
C VAL A 156 0.96 13.98 28.65
N ILE A 157 1.09 12.90 29.42
CA ILE A 157 1.85 12.92 30.69
C ILE A 157 3.30 13.32 30.43
N LEU A 158 3.98 12.67 29.49
CA LEU A 158 5.35 13.02 29.13
C LEU A 158 5.47 14.48 28.68
N GLY A 159 4.48 14.98 27.93
CA GLY A 159 4.41 16.38 27.50
C GLY A 159 4.34 17.35 28.66
N LEU A 160 3.45 17.10 29.63
CA LEU A 160 3.32 17.92 30.83
C LEU A 160 4.62 17.96 31.64
N PHE A 161 5.28 16.82 31.83
CA PHE A 161 6.57 16.75 32.52
C PHE A 161 7.74 17.29 31.69
N SER A 162 7.58 17.47 30.38
CA SER A 162 8.60 18.11 29.53
C SER A 162 8.56 19.65 29.62
N LEU A 163 7.41 20.25 29.96
CA LEU A 163 7.23 21.72 30.01
C LEU A 163 8.25 22.44 30.92
N PRO A 164 8.53 21.98 32.15
CA PRO A 164 9.49 22.65 33.03
C PRO A 164 10.93 22.67 32.48
N HIS A 165 11.27 21.69 31.62
CA HIS A 165 12.60 21.55 31.04
C HIS A 165 12.80 22.38 29.77
N LEU A 166 11.75 23.03 29.24
CA LEU A 166 11.85 23.80 27.99
C LEU A 166 12.82 24.97 28.08
N GLY A 167 12.95 25.62 29.24
CA GLY A 167 13.92 26.69 29.44
C GLY A 167 15.36 26.21 29.24
N GLN A 168 15.69 25.02 29.75
CA GLN A 168 17.00 24.40 29.56
C GLN A 168 17.18 23.92 28.11
N ALA A 169 16.14 23.36 27.51
CA ALA A 169 16.16 22.95 26.11
C ALA A 169 16.48 24.13 25.17
N PHE A 170 15.86 25.30 25.38
CA PHE A 170 16.16 26.51 24.61
C PHE A 170 17.59 26.99 24.81
N ALA A 171 18.16 26.86 26.02
CA ALA A 171 19.53 27.25 26.30
C ALA A 171 20.57 26.35 25.60
N HIS A 172 20.26 25.07 25.42
CA HIS A 172 21.14 24.11 24.70
C HIS A 172 20.88 24.05 23.20
N LEU A 173 19.91 24.81 22.70
CA LEU A 173 19.54 24.79 21.29
C LEU A 173 20.66 25.43 20.46
N GLN A 174 21.15 24.67 19.49
CA GLN A 174 22.19 25.13 18.58
C GLN A 174 21.58 25.51 17.23
N PRO A 175 22.07 26.56 16.56
CA PRO A 175 21.65 26.87 15.20
C PRO A 175 22.04 25.73 14.24
N LEU A 176 21.41 25.68 13.08
CA LEU A 176 21.85 24.78 12.01
C LEU A 176 23.27 25.20 11.57
N HIS A 177 24.13 24.20 11.43
CA HIS A 177 25.52 24.40 11.01
C HIS A 177 25.75 23.79 9.62
N GLY A 178 26.84 24.18 8.97
CA GLY A 178 27.22 23.64 7.67
C GLY A 178 26.46 24.26 6.49
N THR A 179 26.48 23.56 5.36
CA THR A 179 25.90 24.03 4.10
C THR A 179 24.40 23.70 3.99
N PHE A 180 23.70 24.38 3.09
CA PHE A 180 22.30 24.02 2.78
C PHE A 180 22.16 22.56 2.37
N GLY A 181 23.08 22.03 1.56
CA GLY A 181 23.06 20.63 1.12
C GLY A 181 23.17 19.62 2.28
N GLN A 182 24.02 19.90 3.27
CA GLN A 182 24.14 19.06 4.47
C GLN A 182 22.87 19.08 5.32
N ASN A 183 22.28 20.26 5.53
CA ASN A 183 21.03 20.40 6.27
C ASN A 183 19.84 19.79 5.52
N TRP A 184 19.84 19.87 4.18
CA TRP A 184 18.87 19.20 3.33
C TRP A 184 18.99 17.68 3.41
N ALA A 185 20.20 17.13 3.30
CA ALA A 185 20.43 15.70 3.46
C ALA A 185 20.02 15.22 4.86
N ALA A 186 20.27 16.02 5.90
CA ALA A 186 19.82 15.74 7.25
C ALA A 186 18.28 15.75 7.38
N PHE A 187 17.62 16.74 6.77
CA PHE A 187 16.16 16.84 6.70
C PHE A 187 15.54 15.63 5.97
N VAL A 188 16.11 15.25 4.83
CA VAL A 188 15.71 14.07 4.05
C VAL A 188 15.90 12.79 4.87
N GLY A 189 16.98 12.67 5.64
CA GLY A 189 17.26 11.51 6.49
C GLY A 189 16.23 11.28 7.60
N ILE A 190 15.45 12.29 7.99
CA ILE A 190 14.42 12.19 9.04
C ILE A 190 12.99 12.16 8.51
N VAL A 191 12.80 11.99 7.19
CA VAL A 191 11.48 12.03 6.52
C VAL A 191 10.53 10.90 6.88
N LEU A 192 11.02 9.92 7.65
CA LEU A 192 10.25 8.81 8.20
C LEU A 192 9.02 9.27 9.03
N ALA A 193 8.98 10.53 9.46
CA ALA A 193 7.83 11.15 10.15
C ALA A 193 6.53 11.22 9.33
N LEU A 194 6.63 11.09 8.00
CA LEU A 194 5.47 11.16 7.10
C LEU A 194 4.67 9.84 7.03
N SER A 195 5.16 8.80 7.71
CA SER A 195 4.52 7.48 7.79
C SER A 195 3.06 7.54 8.25
N GLY A 196 2.16 6.86 7.54
CA GLY A 196 0.84 6.50 8.03
C GLY A 196 -0.34 7.33 7.53
N VAL A 197 -0.10 8.44 6.83
CA VAL A 197 -1.18 9.16 6.14
C VAL A 197 -1.80 8.34 4.99
N GLU A 198 -1.04 7.42 4.39
CA GLU A 198 -1.54 6.49 3.37
C GLU A 198 -2.48 5.44 3.97
N ALA A 199 -2.28 5.01 5.23
CA ALA A 199 -3.15 4.04 5.88
C ALA A 199 -4.60 4.54 5.97
N ILE A 200 -4.81 5.82 6.27
CA ILE A 200 -6.17 6.39 6.30
C ILE A 200 -6.76 6.56 4.89
N ALA A 201 -5.94 6.92 3.90
CA ALA A 201 -6.39 7.02 2.51
C ALA A 201 -6.82 5.67 1.94
N ASN A 202 -6.14 4.58 2.30
CA ASN A 202 -6.54 3.22 1.92
C ASN A 202 -7.79 2.72 2.67
N ALA A 203 -8.11 3.32 3.82
CA ALA A 203 -9.29 2.97 4.62
C ALA A 203 -10.58 3.69 4.20
N THR A 204 -10.57 4.64 3.25
CA THR A 204 -11.77 5.43 2.90
C THR A 204 -12.97 4.58 2.47
N GLY A 205 -12.71 3.45 1.79
CA GLY A 205 -13.75 2.51 1.34
C GLY A 205 -14.49 1.78 2.47
N VAL A 206 -13.99 1.80 3.72
CA VAL A 206 -14.65 1.18 4.89
C VAL A 206 -15.16 2.22 5.91
N MET A 207 -14.95 3.51 5.63
CA MET A 207 -15.46 4.60 6.45
C MET A 207 -16.96 4.78 6.27
N LYS A 208 -17.62 5.13 7.38
CA LYS A 208 -19.03 5.56 7.38
C LYS A 208 -19.19 6.77 6.46
N LEU A 209 -20.22 6.69 5.62
CA LEU A 209 -20.62 7.78 4.73
C LEU A 209 -21.21 8.95 5.52
N ASP A 210 -21.07 10.13 4.95
CA ASP A 210 -21.70 11.35 5.47
C ASP A 210 -23.24 11.23 5.38
N PRO A 211 -23.99 11.82 6.35
CA PRO A 211 -25.46 11.83 6.29
C PRO A 211 -25.96 12.42 4.96
N GLY A 212 -26.84 11.68 4.28
CA GLY A 212 -27.38 12.04 2.97
C GLY A 212 -26.56 11.57 1.77
N SER A 213 -25.41 10.92 1.99
CA SER A 213 -24.63 10.29 0.92
C SER A 213 -25.06 8.84 0.70
N THR A 214 -24.82 8.33 -0.52
CA THR A 214 -25.18 6.96 -0.91
C THR A 214 -23.95 6.22 -1.42
N ASP A 215 -23.99 4.89 -1.53
CA ASP A 215 -22.88 4.12 -2.12
C ASP A 215 -22.65 4.41 -3.62
N ALA A 216 -23.60 5.07 -4.29
CA ALA A 216 -23.48 5.53 -5.67
C ALA A 216 -22.81 6.92 -5.77
N GLN A 217 -22.97 7.75 -4.73
CA GLN A 217 -22.28 9.03 -4.57
C GLN A 217 -21.69 9.12 -3.17
N PRO A 218 -20.61 8.37 -2.90
CA PRO A 218 -20.07 8.27 -1.56
C PRO A 218 -19.35 9.55 -1.18
N CYS A 219 -19.46 9.94 0.09
CA CYS A 219 -18.73 11.05 0.68
C CYS A 219 -18.33 10.65 2.09
N VAL A 220 -17.08 10.90 2.46
CA VAL A 220 -16.50 10.51 3.76
C VAL A 220 -15.87 11.70 4.48
N ILE A 221 -16.23 12.94 4.14
CA ILE A 221 -15.59 14.14 4.69
C ILE A 221 -15.80 14.24 6.20
N LYS A 222 -17.01 13.95 6.70
CA LYS A 222 -17.29 14.00 8.14
C LYS A 222 -16.63 12.87 8.92
N THR A 223 -16.09 11.87 8.24
CA THR A 223 -15.35 10.77 8.86
C THR A 223 -13.83 10.95 8.75
N SER A 224 -13.33 11.21 7.55
CA SER A 224 -11.89 11.32 7.23
C SER A 224 -11.25 12.60 7.77
N THR A 225 -11.84 13.78 7.50
CA THR A 225 -11.29 15.08 7.90
C THR A 225 -11.04 15.20 9.40
N PRO A 226 -12.01 14.94 10.31
CA PRO A 226 -11.73 15.04 11.75
C PRO A 226 -10.71 14.00 12.23
N ALA A 227 -10.68 12.81 11.63
CA ALA A 227 -9.70 11.79 11.97
C ALA A 227 -8.27 12.23 11.62
N ILE A 228 -8.06 12.73 10.40
CA ILE A 228 -6.76 13.28 9.96
C ILE A 228 -6.38 14.48 10.81
N LEU A 229 -7.29 15.44 10.99
CA LEU A 229 -7.01 16.70 11.66
C LEU A 229 -6.55 16.51 13.10
N ILE A 230 -7.26 15.70 13.89
CA ILE A 230 -6.94 15.47 15.30
C ILE A 230 -5.60 14.77 15.45
N VAL A 231 -5.36 13.71 14.66
CA VAL A 231 -4.10 12.96 14.72
C VAL A 231 -2.94 13.83 14.23
N MET A 232 -3.11 14.56 13.13
CA MET A 232 -2.09 15.46 12.59
C MET A 232 -1.69 16.54 13.60
N ILE A 233 -2.66 17.20 14.25
CA ILE A 233 -2.39 18.23 15.26
C ILE A 233 -1.62 17.62 16.44
N GLU A 234 -2.09 16.49 16.97
CA GLU A 234 -1.42 15.80 18.08
C GLU A 234 0.00 15.39 17.69
N VAL A 235 0.17 14.79 16.51
CA VAL A 235 1.45 14.27 16.05
C VAL A 235 2.44 15.40 15.89
N CYS A 236 2.08 16.45 15.15
CA CYS A 236 2.96 17.59 14.92
C CYS A 236 3.30 18.33 16.22
N PHE A 237 2.30 18.54 17.10
CA PHE A 237 2.50 19.25 18.36
C PHE A 237 3.44 18.48 19.29
N PHE A 238 3.15 17.21 19.58
CA PHE A 238 3.98 16.43 20.52
C PHE A 238 5.34 16.06 19.93
N THR A 239 5.45 15.85 18.60
CA THR A 239 6.76 15.66 17.96
C THR A 239 7.63 16.90 18.11
N ALA A 240 7.08 18.09 17.87
CA ALA A 240 7.82 19.34 18.05
C ALA A 240 8.17 19.59 19.54
N LEU A 241 7.21 19.36 20.44
CA LEU A 241 7.41 19.50 21.89
C LEU A 241 8.52 18.58 22.39
N PHE A 242 8.47 17.30 22.05
CA PHE A 242 9.47 16.33 22.48
C PHE A 242 10.81 16.51 21.78
N GLY A 243 10.79 16.89 20.49
CA GLY A 243 12.00 17.27 19.76
C GLY A 243 12.73 18.42 20.44
N LEU A 244 12.01 19.46 20.88
CA LEU A 244 12.58 20.53 21.68
C LEU A 244 13.05 20.01 23.04
N ALA A 245 12.18 19.34 23.79
CA ALA A 245 12.48 18.87 25.14
C ALA A 245 13.69 17.93 25.20
N ALA A 246 13.95 17.13 24.16
CA ALA A 246 15.13 16.27 24.06
C ALA A 246 16.45 17.05 24.20
N HIS A 247 16.48 18.35 23.86
CA HIS A 247 17.65 19.21 24.03
C HIS A 247 17.95 19.57 25.49
N ALA A 248 16.99 19.35 26.40
CA ALA A 248 17.25 19.46 27.85
C ALA A 248 18.01 18.25 28.42
N LEU A 249 18.16 17.17 27.65
CA LEU A 249 18.95 16.01 28.07
C LEU A 249 20.44 16.35 27.98
N ASN A 250 21.13 16.22 29.10
CA ASN A 250 22.55 16.54 29.21
C ASN A 250 23.45 15.37 28.79
N GLY A 251 24.54 15.68 28.10
CA GLY A 251 25.62 14.72 27.81
C GLY A 251 25.27 13.70 26.73
N LEU A 252 24.30 13.99 25.85
CA LEU A 252 24.04 13.15 24.69
C LEU A 252 25.23 13.21 23.73
N GLN A 253 25.74 12.06 23.33
CA GLN A 253 26.85 11.92 22.40
C GLN A 253 26.43 11.12 21.17
N VAL A 254 26.71 11.67 19.99
CA VAL A 254 26.49 10.98 18.73
C VAL A 254 27.76 10.20 18.36
N VAL A 255 27.68 8.87 18.33
CA VAL A 255 28.82 8.00 18.01
C VAL A 255 28.36 7.01 16.94
N ASN A 256 29.05 7.00 15.78
CA ASN A 256 28.76 6.08 14.67
C ASN A 256 27.28 6.05 14.20
N GLY A 257 26.58 7.19 14.27
CA GLY A 257 25.16 7.28 13.89
C GLY A 257 24.16 6.78 14.93
N ASP A 258 24.64 6.49 16.15
CA ASP A 258 23.82 6.21 17.33
C ASP A 258 23.90 7.38 18.34
N VAL A 259 22.95 7.44 19.26
CA VAL A 259 22.87 8.46 20.32
C VAL A 259 22.98 7.79 21.67
N ASN A 260 24.06 8.07 22.39
CA ASN A 260 24.32 7.55 23.72
C ASN A 260 24.14 8.65 24.76
N ALA A 261 23.64 8.28 25.94
CA ALA A 261 23.56 9.13 27.10
C ALA A 261 24.46 8.60 28.23
N PRO A 262 24.80 9.42 29.24
CA PRO A 262 25.60 8.96 30.37
C PRO A 262 24.91 7.79 31.11
N GLY A 263 25.50 6.60 31.04
CA GLY A 263 24.95 5.39 31.66
C GLY A 263 23.81 4.71 30.88
N ALA A 264 23.54 5.10 29.63
CA ALA A 264 22.57 4.45 28.75
C ALA A 264 23.02 4.53 27.28
N GLU A 265 23.24 3.38 26.65
CA GLU A 265 23.68 3.28 25.24
C GLU A 265 22.50 2.98 24.31
N GLY A 266 22.52 3.50 23.08
CA GLY A 266 21.47 3.23 22.08
C GLY A 266 20.17 4.00 22.29
N VAL A 267 20.21 5.13 22.99
CA VAL A 267 19.05 5.96 23.34
C VAL A 267 18.32 6.51 22.11
N ARG A 268 18.98 6.54 20.94
CA ARG A 268 18.36 6.85 19.64
C ARG A 268 17.05 6.08 19.44
N ASP A 269 17.06 4.78 19.73
CA ASP A 269 15.98 3.87 19.36
C ASP A 269 14.86 3.77 20.42
N TYR A 270 15.03 4.45 21.56
CA TYR A 270 14.04 4.50 22.64
C TYR A 270 13.98 5.87 23.33
N MET A 271 14.21 6.95 22.58
CA MET A 271 14.37 8.31 23.11
C MET A 271 13.23 8.73 24.06
N LEU A 272 11.97 8.43 23.71
CA LEU A 272 10.82 8.80 24.57
C LEU A 272 10.82 8.08 25.93
N ARG A 273 11.27 6.81 25.96
CA ARG A 273 11.44 6.06 27.21
C ARG A 273 12.49 6.72 28.08
N TYR A 274 13.63 7.12 27.50
CA TYR A 274 14.69 7.79 28.23
C TYR A 274 14.28 9.18 28.73
N MET A 275 13.62 9.98 27.90
CA MET A 275 13.02 11.26 28.31
C MET A 275 12.07 11.09 29.49
N GLY A 276 11.17 10.09 29.42
CA GLY A 276 10.27 9.76 30.51
C GLY A 276 10.99 9.40 31.80
N GLN A 277 12.06 8.62 31.71
CA GLN A 277 12.89 8.26 32.87
C GLN A 277 13.52 9.49 33.53
N ILE A 278 14.11 10.38 32.73
CA ILE A 278 14.85 11.54 33.23
C ILE A 278 13.92 12.64 33.75
N PHE A 279 12.89 13.01 33.00
CA PHE A 279 12.02 14.14 33.37
C PHE A 279 11.11 13.79 34.55
N LEU A 280 10.48 12.61 34.54
CA LEU A 280 9.67 12.20 35.70
C LEU A 280 10.56 11.79 36.88
N GLY A 281 11.74 11.23 36.61
CA GLY A 281 12.74 10.93 37.65
C GLY A 281 13.22 12.19 38.39
N GLY A 282 13.44 13.29 37.65
CA GLY A 282 13.82 14.57 38.22
C GLY A 282 12.71 15.25 39.02
N ALA A 283 11.44 15.09 38.60
CA ALA A 283 10.30 15.74 39.26
C ALA A 283 9.73 14.96 40.47
N LEU A 284 9.63 13.63 40.36
CA LEU A 284 8.95 12.77 41.35
C LEU A 284 9.89 11.75 42.03
N GLY A 285 11.17 11.73 41.63
CA GLY A 285 12.19 10.84 42.17
C GLY A 285 12.48 9.62 41.27
N PRO A 286 13.65 8.98 41.42
CA PRO A 286 14.15 7.98 40.48
C PRO A 286 13.22 6.76 40.29
N ALA A 287 12.57 6.30 41.36
CA ALA A 287 11.66 5.16 41.30
C ALA A 287 10.46 5.41 40.36
N PHE A 288 9.90 6.62 40.40
CA PHE A 288 8.81 7.01 39.50
C PHE A 288 9.29 7.18 38.06
N GLY A 289 10.51 7.69 37.86
CA GLY A 289 11.15 7.73 36.53
C GLY A 289 11.29 6.34 35.91
N HIS A 290 11.80 5.36 36.67
CA HIS A 290 11.92 3.97 36.21
C HIS A 290 10.56 3.32 35.94
N LEU A 291 9.57 3.50 36.83
CA LEU A 291 8.23 2.99 36.61
C LEU A 291 7.62 3.55 35.33
N PHE A 292 7.73 4.86 35.11
CA PHE A 292 7.21 5.50 33.91
C PHE A 292 7.94 5.04 32.65
N ALA A 293 9.26 4.85 32.71
CA ALA A 293 10.03 4.29 31.60
C ALA A 293 9.52 2.89 31.20
N VAL A 294 9.19 2.02 32.16
CA VAL A 294 8.57 0.71 31.90
C VAL A 294 7.21 0.87 31.24
N VAL A 295 6.37 1.78 31.75
CA VAL A 295 5.05 2.06 31.16
C VAL A 295 5.18 2.55 29.70
N VAL A 296 6.07 3.51 29.45
CA VAL A 296 6.36 4.01 28.09
C VAL A 296 6.83 2.86 27.19
N SER A 297 7.74 2.01 27.68
CA SER A 297 8.25 0.86 26.92
C SER A 297 7.14 -0.09 26.48
N VAL A 298 6.28 -0.48 27.41
CA VAL A 298 5.18 -1.43 27.14
C VAL A 298 4.15 -0.81 26.19
N VAL A 299 3.73 0.43 26.47
CA VAL A 299 2.69 1.11 25.67
C VAL A 299 3.15 1.37 24.24
N PHE A 300 4.38 1.89 24.05
CA PHE A 300 4.93 2.08 22.71
C PHE A 300 5.22 0.77 21.99
N ALA A 301 5.64 -0.29 22.70
CA ALA A 301 5.80 -1.60 22.08
C ALA A 301 4.49 -2.13 21.50
N PHE A 302 3.37 -2.02 22.23
CA PHE A 302 2.06 -2.40 21.71
C PHE A 302 1.61 -1.51 20.55
N LEU A 303 1.84 -0.20 20.63
CA LEU A 303 1.53 0.74 19.54
C LEU A 303 2.29 0.37 18.26
N LEU A 304 3.59 0.11 18.37
CA LEU A 304 4.46 -0.24 17.25
C LEU A 304 4.12 -1.62 16.66
N LEU A 305 3.77 -2.62 17.50
CA LEU A 305 3.25 -3.90 17.00
C LEU A 305 1.88 -3.73 16.31
N SER A 306 1.05 -2.79 16.77
CA SER A 306 -0.20 -2.43 16.09
C SER A 306 0.05 -1.80 14.72
N ALA A 307 1.07 -0.92 14.58
CA ALA A 307 1.46 -0.38 13.27
C ALA A 307 1.93 -1.49 12.32
N SER A 308 2.74 -2.42 12.83
CA SER A 308 3.18 -3.59 12.06
C SER A 308 1.99 -4.42 11.56
N ASN A 309 0.98 -4.62 12.41
CA ASN A 309 -0.28 -5.27 12.00
C ASN A 309 -1.05 -4.48 10.94
N THR A 310 -1.17 -3.16 11.07
CA THR A 310 -1.83 -2.30 10.07
C THR A 310 -1.15 -2.44 8.70
N ALA A 311 0.19 -2.35 8.66
CA ALA A 311 0.97 -2.51 7.44
C ALA A 311 0.78 -3.89 6.78
N ILE A 312 0.75 -4.98 7.57
CA ILE A 312 0.47 -6.33 7.06
C ILE A 312 -0.94 -6.41 6.44
N VAL A 313 -1.95 -5.85 7.09
CA VAL A 313 -3.32 -5.82 6.58
C VAL A 313 -3.41 -5.01 5.28
N ASP A 314 -2.75 -3.86 5.21
CA ASP A 314 -2.73 -3.01 4.03
C ASP A 314 -1.97 -3.67 2.87
N LEU A 315 -0.86 -4.37 3.14
CA LEU A 315 -0.16 -5.21 2.15
C LEU A 315 -1.05 -6.28 1.56
N ILE A 316 -1.80 -7.00 2.40
CA ILE A 316 -2.75 -8.02 1.95
C ILE A 316 -3.80 -7.39 1.05
N MET A 317 -4.31 -6.22 1.44
CA MET A 317 -5.37 -5.51 0.73
C MET A 317 -4.90 -4.96 -0.61
N ILE A 318 -3.75 -4.31 -0.70
CA ILE A 318 -3.25 -3.76 -1.97
C ILE A 318 -2.91 -4.87 -2.96
N GLN A 319 -2.28 -5.96 -2.51
CA GLN A 319 -2.00 -7.13 -3.34
C GLN A 319 -3.29 -7.81 -3.84
N PHE A 320 -4.32 -7.88 -2.98
CA PHE A 320 -5.64 -8.36 -3.38
C PHE A 320 -6.28 -7.48 -4.45
N LEU A 321 -6.26 -6.16 -4.26
CA LEU A 321 -6.83 -5.19 -5.21
C LEU A 321 -6.12 -5.29 -6.57
N MET A 322 -4.79 -5.31 -6.58
CA MET A 322 -4.00 -5.50 -7.80
C MET A 322 -4.25 -6.87 -8.45
N GLY A 323 -4.41 -7.93 -7.65
CA GLY A 323 -4.76 -9.27 -8.16
C GLY A 323 -6.18 -9.37 -8.72
N ARG A 324 -7.11 -8.55 -8.20
CA ARG A 324 -8.49 -8.43 -8.71
C ARG A 324 -8.53 -7.64 -10.01
N ASP A 325 -7.74 -6.57 -10.07
CA ASP A 325 -7.62 -5.70 -11.24
C ASP A 325 -6.64 -6.24 -12.30
N ARG A 326 -6.16 -7.48 -12.10
CA ARG A 326 -5.29 -8.23 -13.05
C ARG A 326 -3.94 -7.58 -13.33
N GLU A 327 -3.41 -6.86 -12.35
CA GLU A 327 -2.04 -6.36 -12.36
C GLU A 327 -1.06 -7.33 -11.66
N LEU A 328 -1.58 -8.27 -10.86
CA LEU A 328 -0.85 -9.39 -10.27
C LEU A 328 -1.47 -10.74 -10.65
N PRO A 329 -0.70 -11.84 -10.65
CA PRO A 329 -1.20 -13.17 -11.00
C PRO A 329 -2.48 -13.52 -10.21
N GLY A 330 -3.42 -14.23 -10.83
CA GLY A 330 -4.73 -14.54 -10.22
C GLY A 330 -4.68 -15.32 -8.89
N ILE A 331 -3.51 -15.84 -8.50
CA ILE A 331 -3.29 -16.48 -7.20
C ILE A 331 -3.41 -15.45 -6.05
N PHE A 332 -3.11 -14.17 -6.30
CA PHE A 332 -3.15 -13.09 -5.29
C PHE A 332 -4.57 -12.68 -4.86
N HIS A 333 -5.62 -12.95 -5.67
CA HIS A 333 -7.01 -12.67 -5.28
C HIS A 333 -7.75 -13.89 -4.71
N ARG A 334 -7.14 -15.09 -4.71
CA ARG A 334 -7.79 -16.32 -4.27
C ARG A 334 -7.96 -16.34 -2.75
N LEU A 335 -9.20 -16.19 -2.30
CA LEU A 335 -9.56 -16.17 -0.89
C LEU A 335 -9.56 -17.56 -0.26
N ASN A 336 -9.18 -17.64 1.01
CA ASN A 336 -9.31 -18.81 1.86
C ASN A 336 -10.72 -18.91 2.47
N LYS A 337 -10.95 -19.96 3.28
CA LYS A 337 -12.25 -20.18 3.98
C LYS A 337 -12.67 -19.02 4.89
N TRP A 338 -11.72 -18.18 5.31
CA TRP A 338 -11.92 -17.05 6.21
C TRP A 338 -11.99 -15.70 5.48
N GLY A 339 -11.96 -15.71 4.14
CA GLY A 339 -12.06 -14.50 3.31
C GLY A 339 -10.76 -13.72 3.16
N VAL A 340 -9.60 -14.35 3.38
CA VAL A 340 -8.27 -13.72 3.25
C VAL A 340 -7.49 -14.34 2.08
N PRO A 341 -6.82 -13.55 1.23
CA PRO A 341 -6.00 -14.09 0.15
C PRO A 341 -4.71 -14.72 0.68
N ASN A 342 -4.58 -16.04 0.51
CA ASN A 342 -3.50 -16.82 1.14
C ASN A 342 -2.11 -16.37 0.71
N LEU A 343 -1.85 -16.25 -0.60
CA LEU A 343 -0.52 -15.91 -1.10
C LEU A 343 -0.11 -14.49 -0.69
N ALA A 344 -1.03 -13.53 -0.79
CA ALA A 344 -0.79 -12.15 -0.38
C ALA A 344 -0.47 -12.05 1.12
N ALA A 345 -1.18 -12.80 1.97
CA ALA A 345 -0.91 -12.86 3.41
C ALA A 345 0.42 -13.53 3.76
N VAL A 346 0.78 -14.62 3.08
CA VAL A 346 2.09 -15.25 3.26
C VAL A 346 3.21 -14.28 2.87
N LEU A 347 3.11 -13.61 1.73
CA LEU A 347 4.12 -12.64 1.29
C LEU A 347 4.19 -11.42 2.22
N ALA A 348 3.04 -10.89 2.64
CA ALA A 348 2.95 -9.79 3.60
C ALA A 348 3.55 -10.14 4.98
N THR A 349 3.75 -11.43 5.28
CA THR A 349 4.35 -11.89 6.54
C THR A 349 5.83 -12.23 6.37
N VAL A 350 6.15 -13.05 5.36
CA VAL A 350 7.49 -13.62 5.18
C VAL A 350 8.49 -12.56 4.73
N VAL A 351 8.09 -11.63 3.86
CA VAL A 351 9.02 -10.62 3.32
C VAL A 351 9.43 -9.61 4.41
N PRO A 352 8.52 -9.00 5.21
CA PRO A 352 8.93 -8.16 6.32
C PRO A 352 9.75 -8.90 7.38
N MET A 353 9.39 -10.15 7.70
CA MET A 353 10.16 -11.00 8.62
C MET A 353 11.61 -11.20 8.12
N ALA A 354 11.78 -11.49 6.83
CA ALA A 354 13.09 -11.60 6.22
C ALA A 354 13.85 -10.26 6.25
N LEU A 355 13.19 -9.14 5.92
CA LEU A 355 13.79 -7.80 5.95
C LEU A 355 14.38 -7.47 7.32
N VAL A 356 13.65 -7.73 8.42
CA VAL A 356 14.16 -7.52 9.79
C VAL A 356 15.41 -8.35 10.06
N ILE A 357 15.42 -9.63 9.65
CA ILE A 357 16.54 -10.55 9.88
C ILE A 357 17.78 -10.17 9.07
N PHE A 358 17.60 -9.67 7.85
CA PHE A 358 18.71 -9.33 6.95
C PHE A 358 19.28 -7.93 7.22
N VAL A 359 18.43 -6.93 7.45
CA VAL A 359 18.86 -5.53 7.64
C VAL A 359 19.35 -5.29 9.06
N LYS A 360 18.69 -5.91 10.07
CA LYS A 360 19.01 -5.89 11.51
C LYS A 360 19.10 -4.53 12.20
N ASP A 361 19.25 -3.44 11.46
CA ASP A 361 19.42 -2.09 11.97
C ASP A 361 18.28 -1.16 11.55
N MET A 362 17.92 -0.28 12.49
CA MET A 362 16.84 0.67 12.35
C MET A 362 17.14 1.74 11.29
N ALA A 363 18.37 2.27 11.24
CA ALA A 363 18.74 3.29 10.26
C ALA A 363 18.75 2.72 8.83
N GLY A 364 19.23 1.48 8.68
CA GLY A 364 19.13 0.74 7.42
C GLY A 364 17.68 0.59 6.94
N LEU A 365 16.75 0.17 7.82
CA LEU A 365 15.33 0.08 7.48
C LEU A 365 14.74 1.46 7.17
N ALA A 366 15.12 2.49 7.92
CA ALA A 366 14.63 3.85 7.74
C ALA A 366 14.97 4.44 6.35
N ASP A 367 16.15 4.13 5.83
CA ASP A 367 16.55 4.54 4.48
C ASP A 367 15.68 3.87 3.40
N LEU A 368 15.39 2.57 3.54
CA LEU A 368 14.54 1.82 2.59
C LEU A 368 13.09 2.30 2.62
N TYR A 369 12.63 2.63 3.83
CA TYR A 369 11.29 3.11 4.11
C TYR A 369 10.97 4.42 3.38
N ALA A 370 11.88 5.39 3.51
CA ALA A 370 11.67 6.75 3.07
C ALA A 370 11.34 6.82 1.56
N VAL A 371 11.97 5.99 0.75
CA VAL A 371 11.75 5.95 -0.71
C VAL A 371 10.37 5.43 -1.08
N GLY A 372 9.85 4.41 -0.37
CA GLY A 372 8.52 3.87 -0.62
C GLY A 372 7.42 4.91 -0.37
N VAL A 373 7.44 5.53 0.83
CA VAL A 373 6.45 6.51 1.26
C VAL A 373 6.48 7.77 0.43
N VAL A 374 7.66 8.37 0.31
CA VAL A 374 7.81 9.68 -0.33
C VAL A 374 7.42 9.55 -1.80
N GLY A 375 7.85 8.48 -2.47
CA GLY A 375 7.44 8.15 -3.83
C GLY A 375 5.93 7.92 -3.98
N ALA A 376 5.29 7.18 -3.07
CA ALA A 376 3.84 6.95 -3.10
C ALA A 376 3.05 8.26 -2.91
N ILE A 377 3.41 9.06 -1.91
CA ILE A 377 2.79 10.37 -1.65
C ILE A 377 3.01 11.33 -2.83
N ALA A 378 4.24 11.44 -3.34
CA ALA A 378 4.56 12.28 -4.48
C ALA A 378 3.73 11.89 -5.71
N THR A 379 3.60 10.59 -5.97
CA THR A 379 2.81 10.06 -7.08
C THR A 379 1.32 10.44 -6.94
N ASN A 380 0.75 10.27 -5.74
CA ASN A 380 -0.65 10.58 -5.47
C ASN A 380 -0.93 12.09 -5.61
N LEU A 381 -0.11 12.94 -4.97
CA LEU A 381 -0.24 14.39 -5.03
C LEU A 381 -0.01 14.95 -6.44
N GLY A 382 1.02 14.47 -7.13
CA GLY A 382 1.36 14.90 -8.49
C GLY A 382 0.27 14.53 -9.49
N ALA A 383 -0.24 13.30 -9.43
CA ALA A 383 -1.33 12.87 -10.30
C ALA A 383 -2.63 13.66 -10.04
N THR A 384 -3.00 13.86 -8.78
CA THR A 384 -4.25 14.55 -8.41
C THR A 384 -4.19 16.06 -8.72
N SER A 385 -3.07 16.73 -8.43
CA SER A 385 -2.92 18.17 -8.67
C SER A 385 -2.87 18.53 -10.15
N THR A 386 -2.34 17.63 -10.99
CA THR A 386 -2.24 17.82 -12.44
C THR A 386 -3.49 17.37 -13.21
N ASP A 387 -4.45 16.73 -12.55
CA ASP A 387 -5.71 16.32 -13.19
C ASP A 387 -6.64 17.52 -13.38
N ARG A 388 -6.88 17.90 -14.64
CA ARG A 388 -7.78 19.01 -15.00
C ARG A 388 -9.26 18.62 -14.98
N LYS A 389 -9.58 17.32 -14.93
CA LYS A 389 -10.96 16.82 -14.87
C LYS A 389 -11.57 16.97 -13.47
N LEU A 390 -10.74 17.01 -12.43
CA LEU A 390 -11.20 17.16 -11.04
C LEU A 390 -11.54 18.62 -10.72
N SER A 391 -12.74 18.83 -10.16
CA SER A 391 -13.24 20.11 -9.66
C SER A 391 -12.63 20.46 -8.30
N ILE A 392 -11.34 20.79 -8.30
CA ILE A 392 -10.56 21.19 -7.12
C ILE A 392 -10.40 22.72 -7.11
N LYS A 393 -10.45 23.35 -5.93
CA LYS A 393 -10.20 24.79 -5.81
C LYS A 393 -8.76 25.12 -6.21
N THR A 394 -8.53 26.31 -6.79
CA THR A 394 -7.18 26.70 -7.25
C THR A 394 -6.15 26.67 -6.14
N TRP A 395 -6.50 27.12 -4.92
CA TRP A 395 -5.57 27.08 -3.78
C TRP A 395 -5.24 25.65 -3.34
N GLU A 396 -6.22 24.73 -3.34
CA GLU A 396 -6.02 23.31 -3.00
C GLU A 396 -5.08 22.67 -4.01
N ARG A 397 -5.28 22.97 -5.30
CA ARG A 397 -4.43 22.50 -6.40
C ARG A 397 -2.99 23.03 -6.26
N SER A 398 -2.82 24.32 -6.00
CA SER A 398 -1.49 24.92 -5.80
C SER A 398 -0.77 24.35 -4.57
N LEU A 399 -1.51 24.10 -3.48
CA LEU A 399 -0.96 23.47 -2.27
C LEU A 399 -0.46 22.05 -2.55
N MET A 400 -1.29 21.24 -3.21
CA MET A 400 -0.93 19.87 -3.60
C MET A 400 0.27 19.86 -4.54
N LEU A 401 0.31 20.77 -5.52
CA LEU A 401 1.43 20.88 -6.46
C LEU A 401 2.72 21.32 -5.75
N GLY A 402 2.66 22.32 -4.88
CA GLY A 402 3.81 22.76 -4.08
C GLY A 402 4.35 21.64 -3.19
N THR A 403 3.46 20.89 -2.54
CA THR A 403 3.85 19.74 -1.71
C THR A 403 4.43 18.62 -2.56
N PHE A 404 3.85 18.33 -3.73
CA PHE A 404 4.41 17.38 -4.69
C PHE A 404 5.85 17.73 -5.09
N LEU A 405 6.15 19.00 -5.38
CA LEU A 405 7.50 19.41 -5.75
C LEU A 405 8.51 19.18 -4.62
N VAL A 406 8.12 19.45 -3.37
CA VAL A 406 8.96 19.17 -2.19
C VAL A 406 9.17 17.66 -2.04
N MET A 407 8.11 16.87 -2.12
CA MET A 407 8.21 15.40 -2.02
C MET A 407 9.05 14.80 -3.15
N ALA A 408 8.91 15.29 -4.37
CA ALA A 408 9.73 14.87 -5.51
C ALA A 408 11.21 15.23 -5.32
N ALA A 409 11.51 16.40 -4.75
CA ALA A 409 12.89 16.78 -4.43
C ALA A 409 13.51 15.86 -3.36
N ILE A 410 12.74 15.51 -2.33
CA ILE A 410 13.15 14.54 -1.30
C ILE A 410 13.40 13.17 -1.94
N GLU A 411 12.47 12.67 -2.77
CA GLU A 411 12.57 11.39 -3.46
C GLU A 411 13.82 11.31 -4.33
N ILE A 412 14.09 12.34 -5.14
CA ILE A 412 15.29 12.42 -5.98
C ILE A 412 16.55 12.40 -5.11
N SER A 413 16.55 13.13 -3.99
CA SER A 413 17.69 13.18 -3.07
C SER A 413 17.95 11.79 -2.46
N LEU A 414 16.91 11.07 -2.02
CA LEU A 414 17.04 9.72 -1.50
C LEU A 414 17.61 8.75 -2.55
N LEU A 415 17.14 8.82 -3.79
CA LEU A 415 17.63 7.96 -4.88
C LEU A 415 19.09 8.25 -5.29
N VAL A 416 19.56 9.48 -5.10
CA VAL A 416 20.94 9.88 -5.39
C VAL A 416 21.87 9.53 -4.23
N ASP A 417 21.51 9.95 -3.01
CA ASP A 417 22.39 9.91 -1.85
C ASP A 417 22.40 8.55 -1.14
N LYS A 418 21.33 7.75 -1.27
CA LYS A 418 21.17 6.46 -0.58
C LYS A 418 21.11 5.29 -1.57
N PRO A 419 22.26 4.68 -1.92
CA PRO A 419 22.30 3.61 -2.92
C PRO A 419 21.47 2.38 -2.52
N ASN A 420 21.45 2.02 -1.23
CA ASN A 420 20.65 0.90 -0.72
C ASN A 420 19.16 1.11 -0.97
N ALA A 421 18.66 2.32 -0.70
CA ALA A 421 17.27 2.68 -0.91
C ALA A 421 16.90 2.68 -2.40
N ARG A 422 17.80 3.19 -3.26
CA ARG A 422 17.67 3.09 -4.72
C ARG A 422 17.60 1.64 -5.20
N TYR A 423 18.52 0.78 -4.77
CA TYR A 423 18.52 -0.63 -5.17
C TYR A 423 17.23 -1.31 -4.76
N PHE A 424 16.78 -1.11 -3.53
CA PHE A 424 15.52 -1.66 -3.04
C PHE A 424 14.32 -1.21 -3.86
N ALA A 425 14.16 0.09 -4.10
CA ALA A 425 13.05 0.62 -4.88
C ALA A 425 13.07 0.09 -6.34
N VAL A 426 14.23 0.08 -6.98
CA VAL A 426 14.39 -0.48 -8.34
C VAL A 426 14.06 -1.97 -8.36
N THR A 427 14.49 -2.74 -7.35
CA THR A 427 14.18 -4.17 -7.27
C THR A 427 12.68 -4.42 -7.08
N ILE A 428 12.02 -3.71 -6.16
CA ILE A 428 10.57 -3.87 -5.95
C ILE A 428 9.79 -3.48 -7.21
N LEU A 429 10.14 -2.36 -7.86
CA LEU A 429 9.52 -1.95 -9.12
C LEU A 429 9.76 -2.96 -10.24
N ALA A 430 10.99 -3.47 -10.38
CA ALA A 430 11.32 -4.47 -11.39
C ALA A 430 10.55 -5.78 -11.18
N VAL A 431 10.55 -6.31 -9.94
CA VAL A 431 9.77 -7.51 -9.58
C VAL A 431 8.30 -7.27 -9.87
N GLY A 432 7.78 -6.11 -9.49
CA GLY A 432 6.39 -5.74 -9.71
C GLY A 432 6.00 -5.68 -11.19
N LEU A 433 6.82 -5.04 -12.02
CA LEU A 433 6.62 -4.95 -13.46
C LEU A 433 6.77 -6.32 -14.16
N ILE A 434 7.67 -7.17 -13.69
CA ILE A 434 7.79 -8.56 -14.16
C ILE A 434 6.52 -9.34 -13.81
N LEU A 435 6.06 -9.26 -12.55
CA LEU A 435 4.83 -9.92 -12.10
C LEU A 435 3.64 -9.46 -12.93
N ARG A 436 3.54 -8.16 -13.25
CA ARG A 436 2.52 -7.62 -14.16
C ARG A 436 2.62 -8.21 -15.56
N GLY A 437 3.83 -8.33 -16.11
CA GLY A 437 4.07 -8.93 -17.42
C GLY A 437 3.56 -10.37 -17.52
N LEU A 438 3.57 -11.12 -16.40
CA LEU A 438 3.05 -12.49 -16.33
C LEU A 438 1.51 -12.57 -16.35
N VAL A 439 0.79 -11.45 -16.20
CA VAL A 439 -0.69 -11.40 -16.12
C VAL A 439 -1.34 -11.06 -17.47
N GLN A 440 -0.57 -10.84 -18.54
CA GLN A 440 -1.17 -10.63 -19.87
C GLN A 440 -1.82 -11.94 -20.37
N GLU A 441 -3.10 -12.12 -20.05
CA GLU A 441 -3.92 -13.22 -20.51
C GLU A 441 -4.59 -12.82 -21.82
N ARG A 442 -4.65 -13.74 -22.77
CA ARG A 442 -5.25 -13.54 -24.09
C ARG A 442 -6.35 -14.54 -24.29
N LEU A 443 -7.46 -14.11 -24.87
CA LEU A 443 -8.53 -15.01 -25.27
C LEU A 443 -8.55 -15.08 -26.79
N CYS A 444 -8.63 -16.28 -27.33
CA CYS A 444 -8.93 -16.48 -28.74
C CYS A 444 -10.22 -17.28 -28.85
N ALA A 445 -11.24 -16.70 -29.48
CA ALA A 445 -12.47 -17.42 -29.79
C ALA A 445 -12.36 -18.01 -31.21
N VAL A 446 -12.47 -19.33 -31.30
CA VAL A 446 -12.29 -20.08 -32.55
C VAL A 446 -13.44 -21.05 -32.77
N ARG A 447 -13.81 -21.23 -34.04
CA ARG A 447 -14.79 -22.25 -34.49
C ARG A 447 -14.16 -23.40 -35.29
N GLY A 448 -12.86 -23.36 -35.53
CA GLY A 448 -12.16 -24.33 -36.34
C GLY A 448 -10.65 -24.17 -36.27
N THR A 449 -9.92 -25.07 -36.92
CA THR A 449 -8.46 -25.21 -36.82
C THR A 449 -7.68 -24.33 -37.81
N GLY A 450 -8.24 -23.17 -38.13
CA GLY A 450 -7.72 -22.27 -39.17
C GLY A 450 -6.55 -21.38 -38.73
N ARG A 451 -6.17 -20.45 -39.61
CA ARG A 451 -5.02 -19.54 -39.42
C ARG A 451 -5.12 -18.69 -38.14
N THR A 452 -6.33 -18.37 -37.68
CA THR A 452 -6.54 -17.66 -36.41
C THR A 452 -6.02 -18.44 -35.22
N LEU A 453 -6.22 -19.76 -35.19
CA LEU A 453 -5.69 -20.63 -34.13
C LEU A 453 -4.16 -20.62 -34.15
N ASP A 454 -3.57 -20.81 -35.33
CA ASP A 454 -2.11 -20.79 -35.51
C ASP A 454 -1.51 -19.43 -35.12
N PHE A 455 -2.17 -18.34 -35.50
CA PHE A 455 -1.78 -17.00 -35.13
C PHE A 455 -1.83 -16.81 -33.61
N ALA A 456 -2.95 -17.15 -32.97
CA ALA A 456 -3.09 -17.01 -31.52
C ALA A 456 -2.06 -17.82 -30.74
N LEU A 457 -1.77 -19.07 -31.16
CA LEU A 457 -0.74 -19.92 -30.57
C LEU A 457 0.68 -19.32 -30.75
N ARG A 458 0.99 -18.79 -31.94
CA ARG A 458 2.27 -18.13 -32.21
C ARG A 458 2.41 -16.83 -31.43
N GLU A 459 1.36 -16.03 -31.37
CA GLU A 459 1.35 -14.75 -30.68
C GLU A 459 1.54 -14.97 -29.18
N ALA A 460 0.78 -15.90 -28.58
CA ALA A 460 0.94 -16.29 -27.18
C ALA A 460 2.36 -16.81 -26.89
N ARG A 461 2.93 -17.65 -27.77
CA ARG A 461 4.32 -18.13 -27.63
C ARG A 461 5.33 -16.99 -27.72
N LYS A 462 5.15 -16.05 -28.65
CA LYS A 462 6.07 -14.91 -28.83
C LYS A 462 6.05 -13.95 -27.64
N THR A 463 4.89 -13.77 -27.01
CA THR A 463 4.74 -12.85 -25.88
C THR A 463 4.82 -13.52 -24.51
N GLY A 464 4.96 -14.85 -24.46
CA GLY A 464 4.91 -15.60 -23.20
C GLY A 464 3.57 -15.49 -22.45
N SER A 465 2.52 -15.09 -23.17
CA SER A 465 1.19 -14.81 -22.61
C SER A 465 0.38 -16.09 -22.46
N ARG A 466 -0.43 -16.17 -21.41
CA ARG A 466 -1.35 -17.30 -21.23
C ARG A 466 -2.51 -17.19 -22.21
N LEU A 467 -2.74 -18.23 -23.01
CA LEU A 467 -3.81 -18.28 -24.01
C LEU A 467 -5.00 -19.09 -23.50
N TYR A 468 -6.16 -18.45 -23.44
CA TYR A 468 -7.45 -19.11 -23.36
C TYR A 468 -7.98 -19.34 -24.77
N LEU A 469 -8.40 -20.56 -25.06
CA LEU A 469 -9.03 -20.93 -26.31
C LEU A 469 -10.50 -21.20 -26.06
N LEU A 470 -11.37 -20.33 -26.56
CA LEU A 470 -12.81 -20.46 -26.40
C LEU A 470 -13.45 -21.03 -27.65
N PHE A 471 -14.23 -22.10 -27.46
CA PHE A 471 -15.15 -22.62 -28.45
C PHE A 471 -16.58 -22.41 -27.94
N VAL A 472 -17.38 -21.66 -28.70
CA VAL A 472 -18.81 -21.48 -28.40
C VAL A 472 -19.66 -22.27 -29.39
N ARG A 473 -20.37 -23.27 -28.86
CA ARG A 473 -21.41 -24.00 -29.58
C ARG A 473 -22.69 -23.18 -29.53
N GLU A 474 -22.98 -22.49 -30.63
CA GLU A 474 -24.17 -21.66 -30.73
C GLU A 474 -25.42 -22.51 -31.01
N GLN A 475 -26.41 -22.47 -30.11
CA GLN A 475 -27.66 -23.21 -30.19
C GLN A 475 -28.84 -22.35 -29.71
N PRO A 476 -29.86 -22.08 -30.54
CA PRO A 476 -30.95 -21.17 -30.20
C PRO A 476 -31.86 -21.68 -29.07
N PHE A 477 -31.90 -22.99 -28.84
CA PHE A 477 -32.69 -23.62 -27.77
C PHE A 477 -31.78 -24.49 -26.90
N MET A 478 -31.74 -24.17 -25.62
CA MET A 478 -30.90 -24.83 -24.61
C MET A 478 -31.71 -25.85 -23.81
N THR A 479 -31.16 -27.05 -23.59
CA THR A 479 -31.66 -28.01 -22.61
C THR A 479 -30.78 -28.06 -21.35
N GLU A 480 -31.27 -28.66 -20.26
CA GLU A 480 -30.43 -28.88 -19.05
C GLU A 480 -29.22 -29.79 -19.32
N GLN A 481 -29.27 -30.62 -20.36
CA GLN A 481 -28.13 -31.46 -20.74
C GLN A 481 -27.05 -30.64 -21.46
N ASP A 482 -27.44 -29.64 -22.25
CA ASP A 482 -26.51 -28.79 -22.98
C ASP A 482 -25.63 -27.94 -22.06
N SER A 483 -26.17 -27.50 -20.92
CA SER A 483 -25.40 -26.72 -19.93
C SER A 483 -24.34 -27.55 -19.19
N LYS A 484 -24.48 -28.88 -19.15
CA LYS A 484 -23.53 -29.81 -18.53
C LYS A 484 -22.61 -30.48 -19.54
N ARG A 485 -22.85 -30.28 -20.83
CA ARG A 485 -22.10 -30.91 -21.92
C ARG A 485 -20.64 -30.51 -21.84
N LYS A 486 -19.76 -31.51 -21.91
CA LYS A 486 -18.32 -31.26 -21.93
C LYS A 486 -17.80 -31.20 -23.36
N TRP A 487 -16.70 -30.47 -23.55
CA TRP A 487 -16.10 -30.34 -24.89
C TRP A 487 -15.64 -31.68 -25.48
N GLN A 488 -15.33 -32.69 -24.65
CA GLN A 488 -14.99 -34.04 -25.12
C GLN A 488 -16.17 -34.74 -25.83
N GLU A 489 -17.39 -34.31 -25.53
CA GLU A 489 -18.64 -34.84 -26.11
C GLU A 489 -19.07 -34.03 -27.33
N ASP A 490 -18.31 -33.00 -27.71
CA ASP A 490 -18.53 -32.18 -28.90
C ASP A 490 -17.42 -32.47 -29.93
N PRO A 491 -17.73 -33.15 -31.06
CA PRO A 491 -16.73 -33.56 -32.03
C PRO A 491 -15.91 -32.40 -32.60
N GLU A 492 -16.53 -31.24 -32.84
CA GLU A 492 -15.82 -30.10 -33.42
C GLU A 492 -14.93 -29.43 -32.36
N ALA A 493 -15.43 -29.23 -31.14
CA ALA A 493 -14.65 -28.63 -30.07
C ALA A 493 -13.45 -29.52 -29.67
N SER A 494 -13.69 -30.83 -29.58
CA SER A 494 -12.66 -31.83 -29.29
C SER A 494 -11.55 -31.83 -30.35
N THR A 495 -11.90 -31.75 -31.62
CA THR A 495 -10.93 -31.65 -32.72
C THR A 495 -10.09 -30.38 -32.61
N VAL A 496 -10.73 -29.22 -32.39
CA VAL A 496 -10.03 -27.93 -32.24
C VAL A 496 -9.07 -27.93 -31.07
N PHE A 497 -9.51 -28.43 -29.91
CA PHE A 497 -8.68 -28.46 -28.70
C PHE A 497 -7.57 -29.51 -28.77
N ALA A 498 -7.81 -30.66 -29.40
CA ALA A 498 -6.78 -31.66 -29.65
C ALA A 498 -5.68 -31.10 -30.55
N GLU A 499 -6.06 -30.45 -31.66
CA GLU A 499 -5.08 -29.85 -32.57
C GLU A 499 -4.34 -28.67 -31.92
N ALA A 500 -5.03 -27.83 -31.15
CA ALA A 500 -4.40 -26.77 -30.38
C ALA A 500 -3.36 -27.31 -29.39
N LYS A 501 -3.67 -28.43 -28.73
CA LYS A 501 -2.79 -29.13 -27.80
C LYS A 501 -1.56 -29.73 -28.49
N GLU A 502 -1.73 -30.30 -29.67
CA GLU A 502 -0.65 -30.87 -30.48
C GLU A 502 0.29 -29.78 -31.02
N LYS A 503 -0.27 -28.66 -31.48
CA LYS A 503 0.49 -27.51 -32.00
C LYS A 503 1.20 -26.70 -30.91
N SER A 504 0.68 -26.71 -29.68
CA SER A 504 1.38 -26.16 -28.53
C SER A 504 2.54 -27.06 -28.12
N ALA A 505 3.78 -26.59 -28.30
CA ALA A 505 4.96 -27.25 -27.72
C ALA A 505 4.80 -27.35 -26.19
N SER A 506 5.38 -28.40 -25.60
CA SER A 506 5.16 -28.90 -24.24
C SER A 506 5.30 -27.89 -23.08
N ASP A 507 5.82 -26.68 -23.32
CA ASP A 507 6.10 -25.70 -22.27
C ASP A 507 4.89 -24.88 -21.81
N GLN A 508 3.89 -24.61 -22.67
CA GLN A 508 2.70 -23.81 -22.29
C GLN A 508 1.45 -24.21 -23.13
N PRO A 509 0.68 -25.24 -22.70
CA PRO A 509 -0.56 -25.59 -23.37
C PRO A 509 -1.66 -24.54 -23.12
N PRO A 510 -2.50 -24.24 -24.12
CA PRO A 510 -3.63 -23.33 -23.96
C PRO A 510 -4.67 -23.89 -22.96
N LEU A 511 -5.39 -22.99 -22.30
CA LEU A 511 -6.52 -23.34 -21.44
C LEU A 511 -7.80 -23.36 -22.27
N PHE A 512 -8.54 -24.46 -22.21
CA PHE A 512 -9.75 -24.65 -23.01
C PHE A 512 -10.99 -24.17 -22.28
N CYS A 513 -11.75 -23.29 -22.94
CA CYS A 513 -13.06 -22.83 -22.51
C CYS A 513 -14.11 -23.33 -23.51
N TYR A 514 -15.14 -24.01 -23.02
CA TYR A 514 -16.24 -24.48 -23.85
C TYR A 514 -17.54 -23.97 -23.27
N ALA A 515 -18.39 -23.44 -24.14
CA ALA A 515 -19.71 -22.98 -23.77
C ALA A 515 -20.71 -23.38 -24.86
N VAL A 516 -21.88 -23.83 -24.43
CA VAL A 516 -23.07 -23.93 -25.29
C VAL A 516 -23.94 -22.73 -24.96
N SER A 517 -24.34 -21.95 -25.97
CA SER A 517 -25.03 -20.68 -25.75
C SER A 517 -25.96 -20.30 -26.90
N PRO A 518 -27.07 -19.59 -26.65
CA PRO A 518 -27.92 -19.03 -27.70
C PRO A 518 -27.27 -17.86 -28.46
N SER A 519 -26.27 -17.20 -27.87
CA SER A 519 -25.55 -16.08 -28.50
C SER A 519 -24.04 -16.27 -28.37
N ALA A 520 -23.37 -16.48 -29.50
CA ALA A 520 -21.91 -16.60 -29.49
C ALA A 520 -21.24 -15.28 -29.08
N ALA A 521 -21.77 -14.13 -29.52
CA ALA A 521 -21.18 -12.83 -29.25
C ALA A 521 -21.20 -12.50 -27.74
N GLU A 522 -22.37 -12.63 -27.10
CA GLU A 522 -22.52 -12.38 -25.65
C GLU A 522 -21.61 -13.28 -24.83
N THR A 523 -21.56 -14.58 -25.16
CA THR A 523 -20.70 -15.52 -24.44
C THR A 523 -19.22 -15.24 -24.67
N ILE A 524 -18.81 -14.81 -25.86
CA ILE A 524 -17.41 -14.40 -26.10
C ILE A 524 -17.07 -13.20 -25.22
N VAL A 525 -17.94 -12.19 -25.13
CA VAL A 525 -17.73 -11.00 -24.31
C VAL A 525 -17.70 -11.37 -22.82
N ASP A 526 -18.66 -12.17 -22.35
CA ASP A 526 -18.73 -12.63 -20.97
C ASP A 526 -17.51 -13.45 -20.58
N VAL A 527 -17.07 -14.38 -21.44
CA VAL A 527 -15.89 -15.19 -21.17
C VAL A 527 -14.63 -14.31 -21.25
N ALA A 528 -14.50 -13.39 -22.21
CA ALA A 528 -13.39 -12.44 -22.28
C ALA A 528 -13.28 -11.63 -20.99
N ALA A 529 -14.41 -11.12 -20.51
CA ALA A 529 -14.50 -10.38 -19.25
C ALA A 529 -14.25 -11.28 -18.03
N THR A 530 -14.66 -12.54 -18.06
CA THR A 530 -14.51 -13.51 -16.95
C THR A 530 -13.08 -13.97 -16.80
N VAL A 531 -12.45 -14.44 -17.90
CA VAL A 531 -11.05 -14.88 -17.89
C VAL A 531 -10.12 -13.68 -17.73
N GLY A 532 -10.52 -12.52 -18.21
CA GLY A 532 -9.70 -11.32 -18.13
C GLY A 532 -8.70 -11.19 -19.23
N ALA A 533 -9.17 -11.46 -20.43
CA ALA A 533 -8.40 -11.24 -21.63
C ALA A 533 -8.01 -9.77 -21.72
N SER A 534 -6.71 -9.49 -21.74
CA SER A 534 -6.16 -8.19 -22.15
C SER A 534 -6.33 -7.96 -23.66
N ARG A 535 -6.42 -9.05 -24.42
CA ARG A 535 -6.66 -9.05 -25.86
C ARG A 535 -7.58 -10.21 -26.23
N LEU A 536 -8.61 -9.91 -27.03
CA LEU A 536 -9.49 -10.87 -27.67
C LEU A 536 -9.11 -11.02 -29.14
N ILE A 537 -8.76 -12.23 -29.55
CA ILE A 537 -8.42 -12.57 -30.94
C ILE A 537 -9.63 -13.26 -31.57
N LEU A 538 -10.17 -12.67 -32.64
CA LEU A 538 -11.25 -13.24 -33.45
C LEU A 538 -10.79 -13.52 -34.87
N GLY A 539 -11.29 -14.60 -35.46
CA GLY A 539 -11.07 -14.90 -36.88
C GLY A 539 -12.07 -14.16 -37.77
N ALA A 540 -11.62 -13.62 -38.89
CA ALA A 540 -12.51 -13.06 -39.90
C ALA A 540 -13.37 -14.18 -40.53
N PRO A 541 -14.67 -13.94 -40.78
CA PRO A 541 -15.56 -14.96 -41.32
C PRO A 541 -15.19 -15.34 -42.76
N GLN A 542 -14.89 -16.62 -42.99
CA GLN A 542 -14.54 -17.19 -44.31
C GLN A 542 -15.75 -17.64 -45.18
N ARG A 543 -17.01 -17.35 -44.81
CA ARG A 543 -18.20 -17.81 -45.57
C ARG A 543 -19.07 -16.67 -46.11
N SER A 544 -19.79 -16.99 -47.20
CA SER A 544 -20.41 -16.10 -48.20
C SER A 544 -21.30 -14.98 -47.63
N ALA A 545 -21.35 -13.85 -48.34
CA ALA A 545 -22.09 -12.63 -48.00
C ALA A 545 -23.57 -12.85 -47.66
N LEU A 546 -24.20 -13.90 -48.21
CA LEU A 546 -25.60 -14.26 -47.97
C LEU A 546 -25.85 -14.73 -46.53
N MET A 547 -24.86 -15.35 -45.89
CA MET A 547 -24.97 -15.90 -44.52
C MET A 547 -24.71 -14.82 -43.45
N LYS A 548 -23.99 -13.74 -43.81
CA LYS A 548 -23.76 -12.57 -42.97
C LYS A 548 -25.04 -11.76 -42.72
N LEU A 549 -26.00 -11.84 -43.63
CA LEU A 549 -27.26 -11.10 -43.56
C LEU A 549 -28.30 -11.79 -42.66
N LEU A 550 -28.13 -13.10 -42.40
CA LEU A 550 -29.08 -13.93 -41.65
C LEU A 550 -28.68 -14.21 -40.18
N ARG A 551 -27.41 -14.05 -39.80
CA ARG A 551 -26.90 -14.47 -38.46
C ARG A 551 -26.21 -13.39 -37.63
N GLY A 552 -26.34 -12.11 -38.00
CA GLY A 552 -25.60 -11.04 -37.32
C GLY A 552 -24.09 -11.13 -37.59
N ASN A 553 -23.39 -10.03 -37.42
CA ASN A 553 -21.93 -10.03 -37.53
C ASN A 553 -21.36 -10.16 -36.12
N VAL A 554 -21.04 -11.39 -35.68
CA VAL A 554 -20.47 -11.66 -34.34
C VAL A 554 -19.32 -10.71 -34.01
N ILE A 555 -18.47 -10.35 -34.99
CA ILE A 555 -17.38 -9.38 -34.78
C ILE A 555 -17.93 -8.00 -34.39
N ARG A 556 -18.99 -7.55 -35.05
CA ARG A 556 -19.62 -6.26 -34.77
C ARG A 556 -20.30 -6.26 -33.40
N GLU A 557 -21.08 -7.30 -33.10
CA GLU A 557 -21.74 -7.42 -31.79
C GLU A 557 -20.74 -7.52 -30.63
N VAL A 558 -19.66 -8.28 -30.83
CA VAL A 558 -18.54 -8.30 -29.87
C VAL A 558 -17.91 -6.92 -29.79
N SER A 559 -17.56 -6.28 -30.91
CA SER A 559 -16.95 -4.93 -30.90
C SER A 559 -17.81 -3.87 -30.21
N ASP A 560 -19.14 -3.95 -30.34
CA ASP A 560 -20.08 -2.99 -29.76
C ASP A 560 -20.28 -3.22 -28.25
N SER A 561 -20.06 -4.46 -27.76
CA SER A 561 -20.33 -4.87 -26.37
C SER A 561 -19.07 -5.14 -25.55
N LEU A 562 -17.91 -5.24 -26.19
CA LEU A 562 -16.64 -5.53 -25.53
C LEU A 562 -16.19 -4.32 -24.70
N PRO A 563 -15.75 -4.50 -23.44
CA PRO A 563 -15.21 -3.41 -22.65
C PRO A 563 -14.03 -2.73 -23.35
N GLU A 564 -13.91 -1.39 -23.25
CA GLU A 564 -12.83 -0.60 -23.88
C GLU A 564 -11.42 -1.02 -23.43
N GLU A 565 -11.32 -1.72 -22.30
CA GLU A 565 -10.09 -2.25 -21.70
C GLU A 565 -9.53 -3.48 -22.44
N ILE A 566 -10.35 -4.17 -23.25
CA ILE A 566 -9.97 -5.40 -23.95
C ILE A 566 -9.68 -5.07 -25.42
N ASP A 567 -8.43 -5.24 -25.84
CA ASP A 567 -8.03 -5.02 -27.23
C ASP A 567 -8.63 -6.09 -28.14
N LEU A 568 -9.44 -5.69 -29.13
CA LEU A 568 -10.04 -6.59 -30.11
C LEU A 568 -9.16 -6.69 -31.36
N LEU A 569 -8.55 -7.86 -31.56
CA LEU A 569 -7.74 -8.15 -32.72
C LEU A 569 -8.48 -9.09 -33.68
N VAL A 570 -8.86 -8.57 -34.85
CA VAL A 570 -9.48 -9.36 -35.91
C VAL A 570 -8.42 -9.84 -36.89
N TYR A 571 -8.27 -11.16 -37.01
CA TYR A 571 -7.27 -11.80 -37.86
C TYR A 571 -7.93 -12.47 -39.08
N ALA A 572 -7.52 -12.08 -40.30
CA ALA A 572 -8.09 -12.52 -41.57
C ALA A 572 -7.19 -13.48 -42.36
#